data_AF-A0A7I8VH27-F1
#
_entry.id   AF-A0A7I8VH27-F1
#
_cell.length_a   1.000
_cell.length_b   1.000
_cell.length_c   1.000
_cell.angle_alpha   90.00
_cell.angle_beta   90.00
_cell.angle_gamma   90.00
#
_symmetry.space_group_name_H-M   'P 1'
#
loop_
_entity.id
_entity.type
_entity.pdbx_description
1 polymer ?
#
loop_
_entity_poly.entity_id
_entity_poly.type
_entity_poly.pdbx_seq_one_letter_code
_entity_poly.pdbx_strand_id
1 'polypeptide(L)'
;MEIECRIEEEGRDYRGFKNVTASGQACVEWRLLLNESQWKAFPDNSWEEIGNNCRNPDEKSQGLWCYTNPNNRSEWEFCNVEKCHDFAECKFDEVALGYKGSLRRTRTGKECRNGEYCRNPDRKPFGPWCFVDDTSWEYCDVPFCKKSTCYNGDGETYVGTTSLTESGYRCQRWDKQAPHSHSFYNSSYFPDATLSDASNYCRNPADSKDRPWCYVLSEELEWDYCELDRCENSCKTSDNGRDYMGNISISSSGGSCLRWDSVQNPIYRDINRFPDSSLEEASNYCRNPAGMSEGPFCLVQKDSNILIEFCDIPKCSDSSKTVEEAKHVVIIGVDGLHYDCYKEASGGVPNLLRMEKLGTSANNQARTVLHTVSGPSWTNILCSMDSDASGIHDNGWKPPYRGYTENISPTSGKNFHLPTMFSQAKSSDVTIRTAFFYSWPFLRFHASYGAPGTLDKEMRMSGASVYALDEWVVGNGTAYLKNVFDSTEKSLTFFYFDSIDVTGHTSGWCGEEYLKAIDNIDRIIGKILDTIDEEEKEEETLVILTSDHSGIFYGHGQMLDEVQRIPLLIKGPGVRKDAKFTLPISNGDLAPTAMSALGLKHNKFWVGNDLWEAYKQI
;
A
#
# COMPACT_ATOMS: atom_id res chain seq x y z
N MET A 1 -0.75 3.16 15.79
CA MET A 1 -0.09 4.48 15.84
C MET A 1 -0.89 5.26 16.87
N GLU A 2 -0.35 5.35 18.09
CA GLU A 2 -1.07 5.90 19.24
C GLU A 2 -0.68 7.37 19.42
N ILE A 3 -1.67 8.21 19.66
CA ILE A 3 -1.57 9.67 19.59
C ILE A 3 -0.90 10.19 20.88
N GLU A 4 0.26 10.84 20.77
CA GLU A 4 1.03 11.43 21.88
C GLU A 4 0.62 12.89 22.21
N CYS A 5 -0.65 13.23 22.02
CA CYS A 5 -1.19 14.52 22.39
C CYS A 5 -2.61 14.35 22.97
N ARG A 6 -3.05 15.28 23.82
CA ARG A 6 -4.40 15.28 24.40
C ARG A 6 -5.37 16.01 23.47
N ILE A 7 -6.55 15.45 23.22
CA ILE A 7 -7.54 16.08 22.34
C ILE A 7 -8.50 16.95 23.18
N GLU A 8 -8.91 16.47 24.35
CA GLU A 8 -9.64 17.28 25.33
C GLU A 8 -8.68 18.13 26.16
N GLU A 9 -9.17 19.27 26.66
CA GLU A 9 -8.37 20.19 27.45
C GLU A 9 -7.87 19.54 28.75
N GLU A 10 -8.72 18.71 29.35
CA GLU A 10 -8.47 17.95 30.58
C GLU A 10 -7.76 16.60 30.35
N GLY A 11 -7.66 16.15 29.10
CA GLY A 11 -6.93 14.94 28.69
C GLY A 11 -7.57 13.59 29.07
N ARG A 12 -8.89 13.51 29.26
CA ARG A 12 -9.58 12.23 29.57
C ARG A 12 -9.48 11.19 28.44
N ASP A 13 -9.30 11.67 27.23
CA ASP A 13 -9.17 10.89 26.00
C ASP A 13 -7.74 10.42 25.72
N TYR A 14 -6.76 10.92 26.47
CA TYR A 14 -5.36 10.60 26.23
C TYR A 14 -5.08 9.12 26.52
N ARG A 15 -4.41 8.46 25.56
CA ARG A 15 -3.93 7.08 25.66
C ARG A 15 -2.44 6.93 25.41
N GLY A 16 -1.73 8.04 25.18
CA GLY A 16 -0.30 7.99 24.88
C GLY A 16 0.54 7.47 26.05
N PHE A 17 1.83 7.30 25.79
CA PHE A 17 2.79 6.63 26.64
C PHE A 17 3.61 7.59 27.51
N LYS A 18 3.23 8.87 27.62
CA LYS A 18 3.88 9.79 28.56
C LYS A 18 3.78 9.21 29.96
N ASN A 19 4.92 8.90 30.56
CA ASN A 19 5.04 8.28 31.88
C ASN A 19 6.06 9.02 32.78
N VAL A 20 6.21 10.32 32.53
CA VAL A 20 7.05 11.23 33.30
C VAL A 20 6.26 12.49 33.60
N THR A 21 6.34 12.97 34.84
CA THR A 21 5.64 14.16 35.34
C THR A 21 6.24 15.44 34.76
N ALA A 22 5.57 16.58 34.97
CA ALA A 22 6.01 17.89 34.50
C ALA A 22 7.38 18.30 35.08
N SER A 23 7.68 17.90 36.32
CA SER A 23 9.00 18.12 36.93
C SER A 23 10.07 17.08 36.54
N GLY A 24 9.71 16.04 35.77
CA GLY A 24 10.64 15.02 35.31
C GLY A 24 10.70 13.74 36.17
N GLN A 25 9.77 13.53 37.11
CA GLN A 25 9.72 12.30 37.91
C GLN A 25 9.09 11.15 37.11
N ALA A 26 9.62 9.94 37.27
CA ALA A 26 9.04 8.75 36.65
C ALA A 26 7.72 8.38 37.32
N CYS A 27 6.72 8.06 36.51
CA CYS A 27 5.43 7.60 36.98
C CYS A 27 5.48 6.16 37.48
N VAL A 28 4.63 5.86 38.45
CA VAL A 28 4.43 4.53 39.05
C VAL A 28 3.29 3.79 38.35
N GLU A 29 3.44 2.47 38.21
CA GLU A 29 2.37 1.61 37.67
C GLU A 29 1.08 1.71 38.49
N TRP A 30 -0.03 2.01 37.81
CA TRP A 30 -1.32 2.24 38.46
C TRP A 30 -1.86 1.02 39.21
N ARG A 31 -1.63 -0.18 38.67
CA ARG A 31 -2.07 -1.45 39.28
C ARG A 31 -1.44 -1.73 40.65
N LEU A 32 -0.29 -1.12 40.98
CA LEU A 32 0.33 -1.27 42.29
C LEU A 32 -0.46 -0.53 43.37
N LEU A 33 -1.13 0.54 42.97
CA LEU A 33 -1.82 1.46 43.86
C LEU A 33 -3.32 1.46 43.67
N LEU A 34 -3.92 0.73 42.72
CA LEU A 34 -5.37 0.73 42.48
C LEU A 34 -5.89 -0.69 42.28
N ASN A 35 -7.18 -0.90 42.56
CA ASN A 35 -7.83 -2.20 42.41
C ASN A 35 -8.71 -2.27 41.14
N GLU A 36 -9.14 -3.48 40.76
CA GLU A 36 -9.94 -3.73 39.54
C GLU A 36 -11.27 -2.95 39.47
N SER A 37 -11.83 -2.49 40.59
CA SER A 37 -13.05 -1.68 40.53
C SER A 37 -12.78 -0.23 40.11
N GLN A 38 -11.57 0.28 40.38
CA GLN A 38 -11.13 1.64 40.06
C GLN A 38 -10.63 1.78 38.61
N TRP A 39 -10.26 0.66 37.98
CA TRP A 39 -9.95 0.55 36.57
C TRP A 39 -10.98 1.21 35.65
N LYS A 40 -12.28 1.09 35.97
CA LYS A 40 -13.37 1.56 35.08
C LYS A 40 -13.39 3.06 34.84
N ALA A 41 -12.68 3.82 35.67
CA ALA A 41 -12.54 5.27 35.50
C ALA A 41 -11.39 5.62 34.55
N PHE A 42 -10.56 4.64 34.19
CA PHE A 42 -9.52 4.81 33.20
C PHE A 42 -10.05 4.56 31.80
N PRO A 43 -9.43 5.19 30.82
CA PRO A 43 -10.07 5.27 29.53
C PRO A 43 -9.54 4.15 28.56
N ASP A 44 -8.48 3.42 28.94
CA ASP A 44 -7.84 2.30 28.24
C ASP A 44 -8.63 0.97 28.37
N ASN A 45 -8.15 -0.17 27.83
CA ASN A 45 -8.86 -1.47 27.90
C ASN A 45 -8.24 -2.52 28.85
N SER A 46 -6.98 -2.40 29.28
CA SER A 46 -6.44 -3.18 30.39
C SER A 46 -5.35 -2.46 31.23
N TRP A 47 -4.99 -3.04 32.38
CA TRP A 47 -3.87 -2.55 33.20
C TRP A 47 -2.53 -2.60 32.48
N GLU A 48 -2.34 -3.61 31.62
CA GLU A 48 -1.15 -3.76 30.78
C GLU A 48 -1.05 -2.65 29.73
N GLU A 49 -2.19 -2.19 29.19
CA GLU A 49 -2.23 -1.06 28.25
C GLU A 49 -1.89 0.27 28.95
N ILE A 50 -2.36 0.48 30.19
CA ILE A 50 -2.08 1.70 30.94
C ILE A 50 -0.64 1.77 31.45
N GLY A 51 -0.11 0.65 31.95
CA GLY A 51 1.19 0.61 32.60
C GLY A 51 1.35 1.67 33.69
N ASN A 52 2.33 2.56 33.51
CA ASN A 52 2.59 3.73 34.35
C ASN A 52 2.32 5.07 33.62
N ASN A 53 1.54 5.05 32.54
CA ASN A 53 1.31 6.23 31.72
C ASN A 53 0.41 7.25 32.43
N CYS A 54 0.61 8.54 32.19
CA CYS A 54 -0.18 9.62 32.74
C CYS A 54 -1.63 9.53 32.26
N ARG A 55 -2.59 9.67 33.19
CA ARG A 55 -4.02 9.58 32.93
C ARG A 55 -4.78 10.58 33.80
N ASN A 56 -6.05 10.81 33.49
CA ASN A 56 -6.94 11.64 34.29
C ASN A 56 -8.22 10.85 34.64
N PRO A 57 -8.15 9.92 35.62
CA PRO A 57 -9.27 9.06 35.99
C PRO A 57 -10.27 9.67 36.98
N ASP A 58 -9.99 10.84 37.57
CA ASP A 58 -10.69 11.30 38.78
C ASP A 58 -11.66 12.48 38.58
N GLU A 59 -11.95 12.86 37.33
CA GLU A 59 -12.91 13.89 36.87
C GLU A 59 -12.67 15.32 37.43
N LYS A 60 -11.84 15.47 38.46
CA LYS A 60 -11.64 16.70 39.25
C LYS A 60 -10.33 17.41 38.95
N SER A 61 -9.35 16.72 38.40
CA SER A 61 -8.04 17.28 38.10
C SER A 61 -8.05 17.96 36.72
N GLN A 62 -7.51 19.18 36.62
CA GLN A 62 -7.44 19.98 35.38
C GLN A 62 -6.30 19.51 34.46
N GLY A 63 -6.04 18.20 34.37
CA GLY A 63 -4.99 17.68 33.51
C GLY A 63 -4.57 16.25 33.86
N LEU A 64 -3.73 15.69 32.99
CA LEU A 64 -3.16 14.36 33.13
C LEU A 64 -2.16 14.31 34.28
N TRP A 65 -2.18 13.23 35.07
CA TRP A 65 -1.30 13.05 36.22
C TRP A 65 -0.91 11.59 36.40
N CYS A 66 0.04 11.33 37.30
CA CYS A 66 0.39 9.98 37.73
C CYS A 66 0.93 9.98 39.17
N TYR A 67 0.95 8.81 39.82
CA TYR A 67 1.62 8.64 41.11
C TYR A 67 3.14 8.61 40.94
N THR A 68 3.87 9.14 41.91
CA THR A 68 5.34 9.18 41.90
C THR A 68 5.97 8.31 42.98
N ASN A 69 5.16 7.71 43.88
CA ASN A 69 5.62 6.81 44.93
C ASN A 69 4.77 5.52 45.00
N PRO A 70 5.37 4.32 44.82
CA PRO A 70 4.65 3.05 44.78
C PRO A 70 4.02 2.62 46.10
N ASN A 71 4.32 3.30 47.20
CA ASN A 71 3.78 2.98 48.53
C ASN A 71 2.89 4.09 49.12
N ASN A 72 2.73 5.23 48.43
CA ASN A 72 2.00 6.37 48.96
C ASN A 72 1.12 7.05 47.90
N ARG A 73 -0.21 6.84 48.00
CA ARG A 73 -1.20 7.46 47.09
C ARG A 73 -1.38 8.96 47.28
N SER A 74 -0.78 9.55 48.32
CA SER A 74 -0.79 11.01 48.51
C SER A 74 0.30 11.72 47.69
N GLU A 75 1.21 10.98 47.06
CA GLU A 75 2.30 11.51 46.23
C GLU A 75 2.00 11.28 44.74
N TRP A 76 1.61 12.36 44.07
CA TRP A 76 1.29 12.39 42.65
C TRP A 76 1.64 13.75 42.05
N GLU A 77 1.81 13.81 40.74
CA GLU A 77 2.10 15.05 40.03
C GLU A 77 1.48 15.05 38.63
N PHE A 78 1.21 16.25 38.10
CA PHE A 78 0.75 16.45 36.73
C PHE A 78 1.81 16.10 35.70
N CYS A 79 1.37 15.75 34.50
CA CYS A 79 2.20 15.50 33.34
C CYS A 79 1.97 16.57 32.28
N ASN A 80 3.04 16.99 31.60
CA ASN A 80 2.93 17.92 30.48
C ASN A 80 2.78 17.15 29.16
N VAL A 81 1.59 17.20 28.56
CA VAL A 81 1.22 16.52 27.29
C VAL A 81 0.53 17.52 26.39
N GLU A 82 1.10 17.89 25.24
CA GLU A 82 0.55 18.97 24.40
C GLU A 82 -0.83 18.68 23.82
N LYS A 83 -1.59 19.73 23.46
CA LYS A 83 -2.89 19.60 22.79
C LYS A 83 -2.67 19.33 21.31
N CYS A 84 -3.39 18.38 20.73
CA CYS A 84 -3.29 18.12 19.29
C CYS A 84 -3.68 19.37 18.47
N HIS A 85 -2.86 19.76 17.49
CA HIS A 85 -3.19 20.85 16.56
C HIS A 85 -4.30 20.43 15.57
N ASP A 86 -5.21 21.37 15.25
CA ASP A 86 -6.42 21.17 14.41
C ASP A 86 -6.10 20.66 12.99
N PHE A 87 -6.11 19.34 12.81
CA PHE A 87 -6.14 18.68 11.49
C PHE A 87 -7.50 18.02 11.28
N ALA A 88 -8.56 18.84 11.21
CA ALA A 88 -9.93 18.33 11.29
C ALA A 88 -10.44 17.69 9.99
N GLU A 89 -9.96 18.04 8.78
CA GLU A 89 -10.68 17.69 7.53
C GLU A 89 -10.11 16.50 6.70
N CYS A 90 -9.13 15.73 7.21
CA CYS A 90 -8.57 14.57 6.49
C CYS A 90 -8.32 13.36 7.42
N LYS A 91 -8.21 12.14 6.84
CA LYS A 91 -7.88 10.89 7.52
C LYS A 91 -6.40 10.52 7.33
N PHE A 92 -5.78 9.94 8.36
CA PHE A 92 -4.38 9.51 8.32
C PHE A 92 -4.18 8.01 8.03
N ASP A 93 -5.26 7.24 8.15
CA ASP A 93 -5.33 5.80 7.84
C ASP A 93 -6.73 5.46 7.32
N GLU A 94 -6.90 4.25 6.76
CA GLU A 94 -8.17 3.82 6.15
C GLU A 94 -9.34 3.77 7.12
N VAL A 95 -9.06 3.53 8.42
CA VAL A 95 -10.07 3.33 9.45
C VAL A 95 -10.54 4.66 10.02
N ALA A 96 -9.66 5.67 10.07
CA ALA A 96 -9.97 7.04 10.44
C ALA A 96 -10.70 7.16 11.81
N LEU A 97 -10.31 6.35 12.80
CA LEU A 97 -10.93 6.34 14.13
C LEU A 97 -10.90 7.71 14.82
N GLY A 98 -9.85 8.49 14.55
CA GLY A 98 -9.65 9.84 15.09
C GLY A 98 -10.24 10.97 14.24
N TYR A 99 -10.96 10.68 13.16
CA TYR A 99 -11.49 11.72 12.28
C TYR A 99 -12.57 12.57 12.99
N LYS A 100 -12.33 13.88 13.08
CA LYS A 100 -13.24 14.85 13.70
C LYS A 100 -13.77 15.93 12.73
N GLY A 101 -13.61 15.73 11.43
CA GLY A 101 -13.98 16.71 10.41
C GLY A 101 -15.47 16.96 10.27
N SER A 102 -15.77 17.97 9.44
CA SER A 102 -17.11 18.52 9.29
C SER A 102 -17.93 17.86 8.18
N LEU A 103 -17.40 16.82 7.52
CA LEU A 103 -18.12 16.07 6.50
C LEU A 103 -19.44 15.47 7.04
N ARG A 104 -20.55 15.78 6.36
CA ARG A 104 -21.92 15.32 6.65
C ARG A 104 -22.58 14.62 5.46
N ARG A 105 -21.78 14.23 4.47
CA ARG A 105 -22.26 13.53 3.29
C ARG A 105 -21.60 12.18 3.17
N THR A 106 -22.41 11.19 2.83
CA THR A 106 -21.95 9.84 2.51
C THR A 106 -21.22 9.84 1.17
N ARG A 107 -20.53 8.75 0.87
CA ARG A 107 -19.78 8.56 -0.37
C ARG A 107 -20.65 8.68 -1.63
N THR A 108 -21.91 8.26 -1.59
CA THR A 108 -22.87 8.46 -2.70
C THR A 108 -23.56 9.83 -2.68
N GLY A 109 -23.13 10.74 -1.81
CA GLY A 109 -23.61 12.13 -1.74
C GLY A 109 -24.89 12.33 -0.94
N LYS A 110 -25.36 11.33 -0.19
CA LYS A 110 -26.54 11.47 0.69
C LYS A 110 -26.18 12.26 1.94
N GLU A 111 -27.12 13.07 2.41
CA GLU A 111 -26.94 13.79 3.67
C GLU A 111 -27.07 12.83 4.86
N CYS A 112 -26.16 12.96 5.82
CA CYS A 112 -26.23 12.24 7.08
C CYS A 112 -27.47 12.68 7.86
N ARG A 113 -28.14 11.71 8.47
CA ARG A 113 -29.37 11.90 9.23
C ARG A 113 -29.18 12.99 10.28
N ASN A 114 -30.15 13.88 10.38
CA ASN A 114 -30.16 15.01 11.33
C ASN A 114 -28.94 15.94 11.24
N GLY A 115 -28.18 15.93 10.14
CA GLY A 115 -26.97 16.73 9.99
C GLY A 115 -25.81 16.26 10.86
N GLU A 116 -25.79 14.99 11.26
CA GLU A 116 -24.68 14.37 11.98
C GLU A 116 -23.41 14.32 11.11
N TYR A 117 -22.24 14.33 11.77
CA TYR A 117 -20.97 14.21 11.08
C TYR A 117 -20.57 12.74 10.89
N CYS A 118 -19.84 12.47 9.81
CA CYS A 118 -19.26 11.16 9.56
C CYS A 118 -18.25 10.78 10.66
N ARG A 119 -18.42 9.61 11.28
CA ARG A 119 -17.54 9.09 12.35
C ARG A 119 -17.36 7.59 12.20
N ASN A 120 -16.33 7.02 12.82
CA ASN A 120 -16.11 5.56 12.83
C ASN A 120 -16.03 4.98 14.26
N PRO A 121 -17.10 5.07 15.06
CA PRO A 121 -17.07 4.66 16.47
C PRO A 121 -16.92 3.15 16.68
N ASP A 122 -17.28 2.33 15.69
CA ASP A 122 -17.31 0.86 15.73
C ASP A 122 -16.19 0.21 14.89
N ARG A 123 -15.18 0.99 14.50
CA ARG A 123 -13.96 0.52 13.81
C ARG A 123 -14.23 -0.21 12.49
N LYS A 124 -15.18 0.28 11.70
CA LYS A 124 -15.41 -0.24 10.35
C LYS A 124 -14.15 -0.09 9.47
N PRO A 125 -13.85 -1.06 8.60
CA PRO A 125 -12.57 -1.11 7.88
C PRO A 125 -12.39 -0.01 6.83
N PHE A 126 -13.47 0.61 6.34
CA PHE A 126 -13.44 1.57 5.23
C PHE A 126 -13.73 3.01 5.65
N GLY A 127 -13.42 3.35 6.91
CA GLY A 127 -13.42 4.72 7.37
C GLY A 127 -14.75 5.19 8.00
N PRO A 128 -14.92 6.51 8.15
CA PRO A 128 -16.07 7.10 8.80
C PRO A 128 -17.35 6.84 8.02
N TRP A 129 -18.46 6.73 8.73
CA TRP A 129 -19.78 6.47 8.17
C TRP A 129 -20.83 7.28 8.94
N CYS A 130 -22.05 7.32 8.41
CA CYS A 130 -23.19 7.88 9.11
C CYS A 130 -24.49 7.17 8.71
N PHE A 131 -25.53 7.34 9.52
CA PHE A 131 -26.87 6.90 9.15
C PHE A 131 -27.46 7.85 8.10
N VAL A 132 -28.16 7.28 7.12
CA VAL A 132 -28.93 8.04 6.12
C VAL A 132 -30.41 8.08 6.52
N ASP A 133 -30.90 7.01 7.17
CA ASP A 133 -32.24 6.91 7.75
C ASP A 133 -32.20 6.09 9.05
N ASP A 134 -33.36 5.68 9.59
CA ASP A 134 -33.46 4.94 10.86
C ASP A 134 -32.92 3.50 10.82
N THR A 135 -32.69 2.95 9.62
CA THR A 135 -32.31 1.55 9.42
C THR A 135 -31.07 1.37 8.54
N SER A 136 -30.70 2.41 7.79
CA SER A 136 -29.67 2.35 6.75
C SER A 136 -28.53 3.31 7.05
N TRP A 137 -27.32 2.83 6.86
CA TRP A 137 -26.09 3.60 7.03
C TRP A 137 -25.20 3.45 5.80
N GLU A 138 -24.29 4.40 5.64
CA GLU A 138 -23.36 4.43 4.53
C GLU A 138 -22.06 5.09 4.97
N TYR A 139 -20.95 4.65 4.38
CA TYR A 139 -19.64 5.27 4.59
C TYR A 139 -19.55 6.67 3.98
N CYS A 140 -18.58 7.44 4.43
CA CYS A 140 -18.26 8.77 3.93
C CYS A 140 -16.84 8.80 3.35
N ASP A 141 -16.65 9.61 2.31
CA ASP A 141 -15.36 9.75 1.63
C ASP A 141 -14.54 10.88 2.26
N VAL A 142 -13.82 10.53 3.32
CA VAL A 142 -12.88 11.43 3.98
C VAL A 142 -11.52 11.35 3.26
N PRO A 143 -10.94 12.48 2.79
CA PRO A 143 -9.69 12.47 2.05
C PRO A 143 -8.49 12.12 2.94
N PHE A 144 -7.48 11.47 2.38
CA PHE A 144 -6.22 11.22 3.07
C PHE A 144 -5.36 12.49 3.20
N CYS A 145 -4.69 12.66 4.34
CA CYS A 145 -3.68 13.70 4.48
C CYS A 145 -2.44 13.32 3.62
N LYS A 146 -1.98 14.21 2.71
CA LYS A 146 -0.88 13.91 1.75
C LYS A 146 0.46 13.64 2.46
N LYS A 147 1.22 12.61 2.04
CA LYS A 147 2.61 12.28 2.48
C LYS A 147 3.56 12.13 1.26
N SER A 148 4.83 12.57 1.38
CA SER A 148 5.82 12.67 0.28
C SER A 148 6.59 11.36 0.00
N THR A 149 6.92 11.08 -1.27
CA THR A 149 7.59 9.85 -1.77
C THR A 149 9.04 10.04 -2.23
N CYS A 150 9.58 11.26 -2.20
CA CYS A 150 10.95 11.61 -2.62
C CYS A 150 11.56 12.65 -1.64
N TYR A 151 12.88 12.91 -1.71
CA TYR A 151 13.56 13.89 -0.86
C TYR A 151 14.15 15.08 -1.63
N ASN A 152 14.12 16.27 -1.02
CA ASN A 152 14.71 17.51 -1.56
C ASN A 152 16.03 17.83 -0.85
N GLY A 153 16.98 18.45 -1.55
CA GLY A 153 18.29 18.80 -0.99
C GLY A 153 19.07 17.56 -0.52
N ASP A 154 19.51 17.61 0.73
CA ASP A 154 20.09 16.49 1.50
C ASP A 154 19.03 15.62 2.22
N GLY A 155 17.74 15.97 2.10
CA GLY A 155 16.64 15.26 2.73
C GLY A 155 16.49 15.49 4.24
N GLU A 156 17.04 16.57 4.80
CA GLU A 156 16.83 17.00 6.20
C GLU A 156 15.33 17.10 6.54
N THR A 157 14.52 17.59 5.61
CA THR A 157 13.07 17.79 5.78
C THR A 157 12.23 16.56 5.37
N TYR A 158 12.86 15.46 4.98
CA TYR A 158 12.16 14.28 4.50
C TYR A 158 11.41 13.58 5.63
N VAL A 159 10.07 13.56 5.54
CA VAL A 159 9.15 12.90 6.51
C VAL A 159 8.38 11.72 5.89
N GLY A 160 8.89 11.17 4.77
CA GLY A 160 8.28 10.00 4.14
C GLY A 160 8.48 8.72 4.96
N THR A 161 7.94 7.60 4.47
CA THR A 161 7.86 6.35 5.24
C THR A 161 8.76 5.22 4.73
N THR A 162 9.65 5.49 3.78
CA THR A 162 10.63 4.50 3.32
C THR A 162 11.50 4.07 4.49
N SER A 163 11.79 2.77 4.60
CA SER A 163 12.60 2.16 5.67
C SER A 163 13.49 1.03 5.16
N LEU A 164 13.83 1.11 3.87
CA LEU A 164 14.68 0.16 3.14
C LEU A 164 15.87 0.92 2.55
N THR A 165 17.05 0.31 2.65
CA THR A 165 18.29 0.87 2.11
C THR A 165 18.54 0.45 0.67
N GLU A 166 19.41 1.16 -0.06
CA GLU A 166 19.77 0.82 -1.45
C GLU A 166 20.35 -0.59 -1.58
N SER A 167 21.06 -1.05 -0.55
CA SER A 167 21.59 -2.41 -0.50
C SER A 167 20.56 -3.44 -0.02
N GLY A 168 19.29 -3.05 0.17
CA GLY A 168 18.18 -3.91 0.55
C GLY A 168 18.07 -4.24 2.05
N TYR A 169 18.77 -3.51 2.92
CA TYR A 169 18.68 -3.74 4.37
C TYR A 169 17.51 -2.99 4.99
N ARG A 170 16.91 -3.56 6.04
CA ARG A 170 15.88 -2.89 6.83
C ARG A 170 16.51 -1.93 7.82
N CYS A 171 15.90 -0.76 7.95
CA CYS A 171 16.32 0.25 8.91
C CYS A 171 16.05 -0.18 10.36
N GLN A 172 17.03 0.09 11.23
CA GLN A 172 16.90 0.13 12.68
C GLN A 172 16.07 1.36 13.08
N ARG A 173 15.26 1.23 14.14
CA ARG A 173 14.51 2.37 14.68
C ARG A 173 15.43 3.39 15.36
N TRP A 174 15.19 4.67 15.13
CA TRP A 174 15.92 5.79 15.71
C TRP A 174 15.75 5.93 17.23
N ASP A 175 14.70 5.33 17.80
CA ASP A 175 14.48 5.28 19.25
C ASP A 175 15.07 4.02 19.91
N LYS A 176 15.84 3.21 19.17
CA LYS A 176 16.49 1.99 19.66
C LYS A 176 18.01 2.06 19.50
N GLN A 177 18.72 1.43 20.43
CA GLN A 177 20.19 1.45 20.51
C GLN A 177 20.83 0.10 20.10
N ALA A 178 20.08 -0.75 19.40
CA ALA A 178 20.50 -2.08 18.96
C ALA A 178 19.93 -2.41 17.56
N PRO A 179 20.70 -3.10 16.69
CA PRO A 179 22.04 -3.63 16.92
C PRO A 179 23.15 -2.57 17.03
N HIS A 180 22.93 -1.35 16.52
CA HIS A 180 23.91 -0.27 16.59
C HIS A 180 23.52 0.79 17.61
N SER A 181 24.42 1.12 18.53
CA SER A 181 24.24 2.25 19.43
C SER A 181 24.61 3.56 18.73
N HIS A 182 23.83 4.62 18.95
CA HIS A 182 24.00 5.90 18.23
C HIS A 182 23.64 7.13 19.08
N SER A 183 24.19 8.28 18.71
CA SER A 183 24.03 9.55 19.45
C SER A 183 22.80 10.38 19.07
N PHE A 184 21.95 9.92 18.16
CA PHE A 184 20.72 10.62 17.76
C PHE A 184 19.56 10.41 18.75
N TYR A 185 19.71 10.86 20.00
CA TYR A 185 18.71 10.73 21.08
C TYR A 185 17.80 11.96 21.26
N ASN A 186 18.04 13.04 20.51
CA ASN A 186 17.23 14.25 20.58
C ASN A 186 16.38 14.39 19.32
N SER A 187 15.06 14.56 19.49
CA SER A 187 14.14 14.75 18.37
C SER A 187 14.38 16.05 17.62
N SER A 188 15.07 17.03 18.21
CA SER A 188 15.45 18.27 17.51
C SER A 188 16.39 18.05 16.33
N TYR A 189 17.01 16.87 16.21
CA TYR A 189 17.82 16.52 15.05
C TYR A 189 16.98 15.99 13.88
N PHE A 190 15.70 15.70 14.10
CA PHE A 190 14.83 15.08 13.11
C PHE A 190 13.78 16.07 12.63
N PRO A 191 13.27 15.91 11.40
CA PRO A 191 12.10 16.65 10.94
C PRO A 191 10.80 16.20 11.64
N ASP A 192 10.81 15.03 12.31
CA ASP A 192 9.68 14.50 13.07
C ASP A 192 9.61 15.09 14.48
N ALA A 193 8.40 15.17 15.02
CA ALA A 193 8.16 15.70 16.36
C ALA A 193 8.88 14.90 17.46
N THR A 194 8.98 13.57 17.30
CA THR A 194 9.69 12.67 18.22
C THR A 194 10.51 11.61 17.50
N LEU A 195 11.48 11.01 18.19
CA LEU A 195 12.22 9.85 17.67
C LEU A 195 11.32 8.62 17.43
N SER A 196 10.22 8.50 18.18
CA SER A 196 9.25 7.43 17.95
C SER A 196 8.46 7.66 16.66
N ASP A 197 8.18 8.93 16.30
CA ASP A 197 7.51 9.29 15.04
C ASP A 197 8.43 9.06 13.83
N ALA A 198 9.73 9.34 13.99
CA ALA A 198 10.75 8.98 13.01
C ALA A 198 10.83 7.46 12.78
N SER A 199 10.38 6.64 13.75
CA SER A 199 10.32 5.17 13.67
C SER A 199 11.66 4.59 13.19
N ASN A 200 11.64 3.71 12.20
CA ASN A 200 12.78 3.29 11.40
C ASN A 200 12.75 3.89 9.99
N TYR A 201 12.06 5.02 9.80
CA TYR A 201 11.98 5.65 8.50
C TYR A 201 13.31 6.33 8.17
N CYS A 202 13.64 6.38 6.89
CA CYS A 202 14.80 7.07 6.37
C CYS A 202 14.77 8.54 6.76
N ARG A 203 15.84 9.04 7.37
CA ARG A 203 15.96 10.44 7.81
C ARG A 203 17.38 10.92 7.56
N ASN A 204 17.57 12.22 7.52
CA ASN A 204 18.89 12.82 7.55
C ASN A 204 19.02 13.72 8.79
N PRO A 205 19.22 13.11 9.99
CA PRO A 205 19.18 13.88 11.21
C PRO A 205 20.36 14.85 11.32
N ALA A 206 20.08 16.12 11.66
CA ALA A 206 21.04 17.21 11.80
C ALA A 206 21.97 17.39 10.59
N ASP A 207 21.44 17.16 9.38
CA ASP A 207 22.20 17.17 8.12
C ASP A 207 23.50 16.34 8.22
N SER A 208 23.38 15.13 8.77
CA SER A 208 24.53 14.27 9.09
C SER A 208 25.15 13.59 7.87
N LYS A 209 24.45 13.59 6.71
CA LYS A 209 24.83 12.94 5.46
C LYS A 209 24.25 13.67 4.24
N ASP A 210 24.69 13.31 3.04
CA ASP A 210 24.28 13.95 1.78
C ASP A 210 22.85 13.61 1.28
N ARG A 211 22.18 12.66 1.93
CA ARG A 211 20.82 12.17 1.60
C ARG A 211 20.22 11.34 2.75
N PRO A 212 18.90 11.08 2.77
CA PRO A 212 18.28 10.24 3.79
C PRO A 212 18.92 8.85 3.87
N TRP A 213 19.12 8.41 5.11
CA TRP A 213 19.81 7.17 5.45
C TRP A 213 19.18 6.57 6.70
N CYS A 214 19.66 5.41 7.13
CA CYS A 214 19.33 4.84 8.42
C CYS A 214 20.42 3.87 8.90
N TYR A 215 20.49 3.63 10.21
CA TYR A 215 21.17 2.44 10.74
C TYR A 215 20.43 1.19 10.24
N VAL A 216 21.13 0.08 10.03
CA VAL A 216 20.50 -1.14 9.49
C VAL A 216 20.42 -2.25 10.54
N LEU A 217 19.53 -3.22 10.33
CA LEU A 217 19.39 -4.40 11.18
C LEU A 217 20.36 -5.52 10.76
N SER A 218 21.67 -5.23 10.68
CA SER A 218 22.71 -6.19 10.28
C SER A 218 23.96 -6.00 11.14
N GLU A 219 24.64 -7.08 11.54
CA GLU A 219 25.94 -6.96 12.23
C GLU A 219 27.11 -6.64 11.26
N GLU A 220 26.88 -6.81 9.95
CA GLU A 220 27.92 -6.66 8.92
C GLU A 220 28.01 -5.24 8.35
N LEU A 221 26.96 -4.44 8.53
CA LEU A 221 26.87 -3.07 8.02
C LEU A 221 26.16 -2.22 9.09
N GLU A 222 26.74 -1.09 9.48
CA GLU A 222 26.19 -0.27 10.57
C GLU A 222 25.03 0.62 10.11
N TRP A 223 25.14 1.18 8.92
CA TRP A 223 24.16 2.06 8.31
C TRP A 223 24.28 2.01 6.79
N ASP A 224 23.23 2.43 6.09
CA ASP A 224 23.23 2.52 4.62
C ASP A 224 22.28 3.65 4.15
N TYR A 225 22.49 4.13 2.93
CA TYR A 225 21.62 5.11 2.31
C TYR A 225 20.29 4.50 1.94
N CYS A 226 19.23 5.29 2.01
CA CYS A 226 17.92 4.80 1.67
C CYS A 226 17.67 4.71 0.17
N GLU A 227 16.89 3.71 -0.25
CA GLU A 227 16.37 3.57 -1.61
C GLU A 227 15.30 4.65 -1.83
N LEU A 228 15.78 5.86 -2.04
CA LEU A 228 14.99 7.06 -2.21
C LEU A 228 15.56 7.87 -3.36
N ASP A 229 14.70 8.24 -4.28
CA ASP A 229 15.05 9.19 -5.32
C ASP A 229 15.06 10.60 -4.74
N ARG A 230 16.04 11.40 -5.15
CA ARG A 230 15.88 12.86 -5.07
C ARG A 230 14.60 13.17 -5.83
N CYS A 231 13.75 14.01 -5.27
CA CYS A 231 12.60 14.52 -6.01
C CYS A 231 13.14 14.96 -7.36
N GLU A 232 12.62 14.35 -8.43
CA GLU A 232 13.08 14.63 -9.78
C GLU A 232 12.76 16.10 -10.05
N ASN A 233 13.70 16.98 -9.72
CA ASN A 233 13.61 18.39 -9.98
C ASN A 233 13.87 18.65 -11.48
N SER A 234 13.52 17.70 -12.36
CA SER A 234 13.46 17.90 -13.80
C SER A 234 12.16 18.63 -14.20
N CYS A 235 11.18 18.70 -13.30
CA CYS A 235 9.83 19.22 -13.57
C CYS A 235 9.31 20.20 -12.50
N LYS A 236 8.30 21.01 -12.84
CA LYS A 236 7.60 21.97 -11.96
C LYS A 236 6.29 21.39 -11.42
N THR A 237 5.96 21.55 -10.14
CA THR A 237 4.66 21.10 -9.60
C THR A 237 3.59 22.19 -9.68
N SER A 238 3.96 23.48 -9.55
CA SER A 238 3.04 24.59 -9.77
C SER A 238 2.92 24.94 -11.25
N ASP A 239 1.77 25.49 -11.66
CA ASP A 239 1.53 25.88 -13.06
C ASP A 239 2.60 26.87 -13.58
N ASN A 240 3.04 27.79 -12.72
CA ASN A 240 4.07 28.78 -13.02
C ASN A 240 5.49 28.37 -12.62
N GLY A 241 5.69 27.19 -12.02
CA GLY A 241 7.00 26.69 -11.58
C GLY A 241 7.75 27.57 -10.59
N ARG A 242 7.05 28.25 -9.68
CA ARG A 242 7.71 28.98 -8.56
C ARG A 242 8.43 28.04 -7.59
N ASP A 243 7.96 26.81 -7.52
CA ASP A 243 8.50 25.72 -6.71
C ASP A 243 9.65 24.97 -7.39
N TYR A 244 9.97 25.28 -8.64
CA TYR A 244 10.96 24.52 -9.41
C TYR A 244 12.39 24.73 -8.87
N MET A 245 13.01 23.65 -8.39
CA MET A 245 14.38 23.63 -7.83
C MET A 245 15.37 22.84 -8.69
N GLY A 246 15.09 22.67 -9.98
CA GLY A 246 15.92 21.86 -10.86
C GLY A 246 17.26 22.44 -11.23
N ASN A 247 18.04 21.66 -11.97
CA ASN A 247 19.39 22.03 -12.39
C ASN A 247 19.48 22.47 -13.88
N ILE A 248 18.34 22.72 -14.54
CA ILE A 248 18.35 23.24 -15.92
C ILE A 248 18.98 24.63 -15.89
N SER A 249 20.08 24.81 -16.62
CA SER A 249 20.86 26.05 -16.70
C SER A 249 21.02 26.54 -18.16
N ILE A 250 20.09 26.15 -19.02
CA ILE A 250 20.03 26.54 -20.44
C ILE A 250 18.59 26.96 -20.73
N SER A 251 18.41 28.09 -21.42
CA SER A 251 17.08 28.57 -21.85
C SER A 251 16.52 27.73 -23.00
N SER A 252 15.21 27.86 -23.28
CA SER A 252 14.56 27.19 -24.42
C SER A 252 15.17 27.57 -25.78
N SER A 253 15.82 28.73 -25.87
CA SER A 253 16.53 29.17 -27.09
C SER A 253 17.99 28.69 -27.17
N GLY A 254 18.46 27.90 -26.19
CA GLY A 254 19.83 27.38 -26.11
C GLY A 254 20.83 28.33 -25.46
N GLY A 255 20.37 29.42 -24.83
CA GLY A 255 21.21 30.38 -24.14
C GLY A 255 21.72 29.86 -22.80
N SER A 256 23.02 30.04 -22.50
CA SER A 256 23.57 29.67 -21.20
C SER A 256 23.15 30.67 -20.13
N CYS A 257 22.59 30.17 -19.03
CA CYS A 257 22.11 30.99 -17.94
C CYS A 257 23.26 31.61 -17.13
N LEU A 258 23.11 32.88 -16.77
CA LEU A 258 23.94 33.62 -15.83
C LEU A 258 23.58 33.26 -14.39
N ARG A 259 24.54 33.39 -13.47
CA ARG A 259 24.29 33.20 -12.04
C ARG A 259 23.39 34.31 -11.48
N TRP A 260 22.45 33.97 -10.62
CA TRP A 260 21.52 34.94 -10.02
C TRP A 260 22.22 35.99 -9.17
N ASP A 261 23.28 35.59 -8.46
CA ASP A 261 24.09 36.48 -7.62
C ASP A 261 24.93 37.51 -8.41
N SER A 262 25.12 37.29 -9.71
CA SER A 262 25.95 38.13 -10.59
C SER A 262 25.24 39.40 -11.07
N VAL A 263 23.91 39.46 -10.97
CA VAL A 263 23.11 40.59 -11.47
C VAL A 263 22.59 41.45 -10.33
N GLN A 264 22.80 42.76 -10.45
CA GLN A 264 22.35 43.75 -9.46
C GLN A 264 20.88 44.13 -9.74
N ASN A 265 19.95 43.28 -9.30
CA ASN A 265 18.51 43.53 -9.38
C ASN A 265 17.82 43.18 -8.04
N PRO A 266 17.04 44.09 -7.43
CA PRO A 266 16.40 43.84 -6.13
C PRO A 266 15.50 42.60 -6.08
N ILE A 267 14.84 42.22 -7.18
CA ILE A 267 13.98 41.03 -7.24
C ILE A 267 14.83 39.75 -7.22
N TYR A 268 15.97 39.76 -7.92
CA TYR A 268 16.84 38.58 -8.06
C TYR A 268 17.83 38.43 -6.91
N ARG A 269 17.91 39.41 -6.00
CA ARG A 269 18.70 39.34 -4.77
C ARG A 269 17.88 38.98 -3.52
N ASP A 270 16.55 38.90 -3.64
CA ASP A 270 15.67 38.54 -2.53
C ASP A 270 15.48 37.02 -2.49
N ILE A 271 16.22 36.35 -1.59
CA ILE A 271 16.19 34.89 -1.43
C ILE A 271 14.78 34.36 -1.13
N ASN A 272 13.91 35.13 -0.48
CA ASN A 272 12.55 34.69 -0.16
C ASN A 272 11.65 34.51 -1.40
N ARG A 273 12.14 34.92 -2.58
CA ARG A 273 11.47 34.74 -3.86
C ARG A 273 11.95 33.50 -4.61
N PHE A 274 13.00 32.85 -4.13
CA PHE A 274 13.51 31.61 -4.69
C PHE A 274 13.00 30.44 -3.84
N PRO A 275 12.82 29.26 -4.46
CA PRO A 275 12.55 28.04 -3.72
C PRO A 275 13.79 27.47 -3.02
N ASP A 276 14.99 27.93 -3.41
CA ASP A 276 16.28 27.53 -2.84
C ASP A 276 16.57 28.20 -1.49
N SER A 277 17.44 27.60 -0.68
CA SER A 277 17.83 28.13 0.64
C SER A 277 18.84 29.27 0.54
N SER A 278 19.57 29.38 -0.58
CA SER A 278 20.49 30.50 -0.85
C SER A 278 20.60 30.85 -2.35
N LEU A 279 21.07 32.07 -2.66
CA LEU A 279 21.37 32.47 -4.04
C LEU A 279 22.58 31.73 -4.61
N GLU A 280 23.44 31.19 -3.73
CA GLU A 280 24.58 30.38 -4.13
C GLU A 280 24.12 29.01 -4.65
N GLU A 281 23.15 28.39 -3.98
CA GLU A 281 22.49 27.15 -4.38
C GLU A 281 21.64 27.30 -5.64
N ALA A 282 20.88 28.42 -5.75
CA ALA A 282 20.14 28.76 -6.96
C ALA A 282 21.07 28.87 -8.19
N SER A 283 22.37 29.14 -7.96
CA SER A 283 23.44 29.13 -8.95
C SER A 283 23.04 29.90 -10.21
N ASN A 284 23.11 29.27 -11.38
CA ASN A 284 22.58 29.75 -12.66
C ASN A 284 21.40 28.92 -13.17
N TYR A 285 20.69 28.24 -12.28
CA TYR A 285 19.57 27.38 -12.69
C TYR A 285 18.32 28.21 -12.97
N CYS A 286 17.44 27.69 -13.83
CA CYS A 286 16.18 28.35 -14.15
C CYS A 286 15.28 28.42 -12.91
N ARG A 287 14.72 29.60 -12.63
CA ARG A 287 13.87 29.88 -11.46
C ARG A 287 12.78 30.87 -11.85
N ASN A 288 11.77 31.04 -10.99
CA ASN A 288 10.71 32.03 -11.23
C ASN A 288 10.52 33.04 -10.07
N PRO A 289 11.56 33.80 -9.69
CA PRO A 289 11.48 34.75 -8.56
C PRO A 289 10.57 35.96 -8.81
N ALA A 290 10.31 36.28 -10.08
CA ALA A 290 9.33 37.29 -10.47
C ALA A 290 7.89 36.72 -10.49
N GLY A 291 7.73 35.40 -10.44
CA GLY A 291 6.45 34.73 -10.39
C GLY A 291 5.61 34.88 -11.64
N MET A 292 6.25 34.91 -12.81
CA MET A 292 5.67 35.05 -14.14
C MET A 292 4.79 33.84 -14.48
N SER A 293 3.65 34.06 -15.14
CA SER A 293 2.73 32.99 -15.54
C SER A 293 3.32 31.99 -16.52
N GLU A 294 4.27 32.44 -17.33
CA GLU A 294 4.89 31.74 -18.45
C GLU A 294 5.85 30.62 -17.98
N GLY A 295 6.37 30.72 -16.75
CA GLY A 295 7.16 29.66 -16.12
C GLY A 295 8.55 30.09 -15.65
N PRO A 296 9.39 29.13 -15.24
CA PRO A 296 10.78 29.38 -14.88
C PRO A 296 11.58 29.99 -16.03
N PHE A 297 12.49 30.89 -15.70
CA PHE A 297 13.35 31.58 -16.64
C PHE A 297 14.76 31.70 -16.07
N CYS A 298 15.70 32.15 -16.91
CA CYS A 298 17.00 32.59 -16.46
C CYS A 298 17.44 33.84 -17.22
N LEU A 299 18.56 34.43 -16.79
CA LEU A 299 19.16 35.59 -17.45
C LEU A 299 20.24 35.09 -18.42
N VAL A 300 20.18 35.53 -19.67
CA VAL A 300 21.15 35.15 -20.70
C VAL A 300 21.84 36.42 -21.23
N GLN A 301 23.17 36.36 -21.36
CA GLN A 301 23.94 37.42 -22.02
C GLN A 301 23.83 37.26 -23.54
N LYS A 302 23.25 38.25 -24.23
CA LYS A 302 23.29 38.35 -25.69
C LYS A 302 23.88 39.70 -26.08
N ASP A 303 25.04 39.65 -26.74
CA ASP A 303 25.88 40.81 -27.03
C ASP A 303 26.18 41.62 -25.76
N SER A 304 25.80 42.90 -25.71
CA SER A 304 25.96 43.79 -24.56
C SER A 304 24.74 43.85 -23.63
N ASN A 305 23.69 43.06 -23.88
CA ASN A 305 22.43 43.11 -23.14
C ASN A 305 22.19 41.82 -22.34
N ILE A 306 21.60 41.96 -21.16
CA ILE A 306 21.07 40.85 -20.35
C ILE A 306 19.59 40.73 -20.65
N LEU A 307 19.16 39.56 -21.13
CA LEU A 307 17.77 39.28 -21.46
C LEU A 307 17.21 38.19 -20.54
N ILE A 308 15.91 38.25 -20.30
CA ILE A 308 15.15 37.16 -19.67
C ILE A 308 14.79 36.17 -20.76
N GLU A 309 15.13 34.90 -20.58
CA GLU A 309 14.67 33.80 -21.43
C GLU A 309 14.08 32.68 -20.60
N PHE A 310 12.92 32.19 -21.04
CA PHE A 310 12.23 31.09 -20.37
C PHE A 310 12.95 29.77 -20.58
N CYS A 311 12.73 28.84 -19.64
CA CYS A 311 13.26 27.50 -19.71
C CYS A 311 12.12 26.51 -19.90
N ASP A 312 12.34 25.51 -20.73
CA ASP A 312 11.35 24.45 -20.97
C ASP A 312 11.38 23.45 -19.82
N ILE A 313 10.60 23.75 -18.79
CA ILE A 313 10.45 22.92 -17.60
C ILE A 313 9.13 22.14 -17.67
N PRO A 314 9.14 20.81 -17.81
CA PRO A 314 7.92 20.00 -17.83
C PRO A 314 7.16 20.13 -16.50
N LYS A 315 5.83 20.02 -16.51
CA LYS A 315 5.08 19.90 -15.24
C LYS A 315 5.30 18.49 -14.71
N CYS A 316 5.47 18.35 -13.40
CA CYS A 316 5.58 17.02 -12.81
C CYS A 316 4.27 16.30 -13.05
N SER A 317 4.32 15.29 -13.92
CA SER A 317 3.37 14.20 -13.86
C SER A 317 3.57 13.55 -12.49
N ASP A 318 2.49 13.29 -11.75
CA ASP A 318 2.51 12.15 -10.82
C ASP A 318 3.20 11.02 -11.59
N SER A 319 4.22 10.40 -11.03
CA SER A 319 4.92 9.29 -11.67
C SER A 319 4.02 8.04 -11.71
N SER A 320 2.80 8.14 -12.23
CA SER A 320 2.22 7.05 -12.99
C SER A 320 2.84 7.13 -14.38
N LYS A 321 3.71 6.17 -14.68
CA LYS A 321 3.79 5.71 -16.07
C LYS A 321 2.34 5.41 -16.44
N THR A 322 1.74 6.23 -17.30
CA THR A 322 0.34 6.06 -17.69
C THR A 322 0.26 4.78 -18.49
N VAL A 323 0.01 3.67 -17.81
CA VAL A 323 -0.44 2.44 -18.41
C VAL A 323 -1.85 2.71 -18.93
N GLU A 324 -2.17 2.19 -20.12
CA GLU A 324 -3.54 2.24 -20.63
C GLU A 324 -4.46 1.54 -19.62
N GLU A 325 -5.34 2.31 -18.96
CA GLU A 325 -6.21 1.77 -17.92
C GLU A 325 -7.19 0.75 -18.52
N ALA A 326 -7.23 -0.44 -17.94
CA ALA A 326 -8.25 -1.42 -18.24
C ALA A 326 -9.57 -1.00 -17.59
N LYS A 327 -10.67 -1.20 -18.31
CA LYS A 327 -12.00 -1.09 -17.72
C LYS A 327 -12.34 -2.35 -16.91
N HIS A 328 -11.90 -3.50 -17.40
CA HIS A 328 -12.17 -4.79 -16.77
C HIS A 328 -10.86 -5.54 -16.50
N VAL A 329 -10.72 -6.09 -15.31
CA VAL A 329 -9.63 -7.02 -14.97
C VAL A 329 -10.23 -8.38 -14.67
N VAL A 330 -9.78 -9.39 -15.41
CA VAL A 330 -10.16 -10.79 -15.26
C VAL A 330 -8.93 -11.59 -14.88
N ILE A 331 -8.95 -12.20 -13.69
CA ILE A 331 -7.86 -13.02 -13.19
C ILE A 331 -8.28 -14.49 -13.19
N ILE A 332 -7.43 -15.35 -13.74
CA ILE A 332 -7.61 -16.79 -13.82
C ILE A 332 -6.51 -17.44 -12.98
N GLY A 333 -6.88 -17.90 -11.80
CA GLY A 333 -6.03 -18.72 -10.94
C GLY A 333 -6.26 -20.19 -11.20
N VAL A 334 -5.21 -20.92 -11.57
CA VAL A 334 -5.25 -22.38 -11.72
C VAL A 334 -4.36 -23.02 -10.67
N ASP A 335 -4.98 -23.75 -9.74
CA ASP A 335 -4.27 -24.44 -8.66
C ASP A 335 -3.35 -25.51 -9.23
N GLY A 336 -2.07 -25.41 -8.90
CA GLY A 336 -1.06 -26.39 -9.29
C GLY A 336 -0.54 -26.35 -10.74
N LEU A 337 -0.98 -25.43 -11.61
CA LEU A 337 -0.54 -25.43 -13.02
C LEU A 337 0.99 -25.32 -13.18
N HIS A 338 1.60 -26.46 -13.48
CA HIS A 338 3.05 -26.61 -13.63
C HIS A 338 3.63 -25.88 -14.84
N TYR A 339 4.58 -24.97 -14.61
CA TYR A 339 5.21 -24.16 -15.67
C TYR A 339 5.91 -24.99 -16.76
N ASP A 340 6.81 -25.90 -16.37
CA ASP A 340 7.62 -26.65 -17.37
C ASP A 340 6.77 -27.64 -18.20
N CYS A 341 5.62 -28.09 -17.70
CA CYS A 341 4.89 -29.21 -18.28
C CYS A 341 3.61 -28.82 -19.05
N TYR A 342 3.04 -27.62 -18.83
CA TYR A 342 1.77 -27.28 -19.51
C TYR A 342 1.92 -27.23 -21.04
N LYS A 343 3.11 -26.92 -21.55
CA LYS A 343 3.40 -26.92 -23.00
C LYS A 343 3.54 -28.31 -23.59
N GLU A 344 3.68 -29.35 -22.77
CA GLU A 344 3.81 -30.75 -23.19
C GLU A 344 2.45 -31.45 -23.32
N ALA A 345 1.36 -30.77 -22.96
CA ALA A 345 0.02 -31.33 -23.00
C ALA A 345 -0.40 -31.72 -24.43
N SER A 346 -1.10 -32.85 -24.54
CA SER A 346 -1.30 -33.54 -25.81
C SER A 346 -2.21 -32.80 -26.80
N GLY A 347 -3.12 -31.98 -26.27
CA GLY A 347 -4.00 -31.09 -27.02
C GLY A 347 -3.32 -29.79 -27.46
N GLY A 348 -2.05 -29.56 -27.09
CA GLY A 348 -1.24 -28.43 -27.55
C GLY A 348 -1.61 -27.07 -26.95
N VAL A 349 -2.47 -27.03 -25.92
CA VAL A 349 -2.85 -25.83 -25.14
C VAL A 349 -3.07 -24.54 -25.96
N PRO A 350 -3.97 -24.57 -26.98
CA PRO A 350 -4.14 -23.46 -27.90
C PRO A 350 -4.57 -22.15 -27.22
N ASN A 351 -5.27 -22.19 -26.08
CA ASN A 351 -5.76 -20.99 -25.41
C ASN A 351 -4.69 -20.34 -24.52
N LEU A 352 -3.86 -21.12 -23.84
CA LEU A 352 -2.67 -20.62 -23.15
C LEU A 352 -1.68 -20.03 -24.17
N LEU A 353 -1.42 -20.71 -25.29
CA LEU A 353 -0.59 -20.18 -26.37
C LEU A 353 -1.20 -18.93 -27.02
N ARG A 354 -2.53 -18.84 -27.08
CA ARG A 354 -3.25 -17.64 -27.53
C ARG A 354 -2.96 -16.46 -26.59
N MET A 355 -2.97 -16.66 -25.27
CA MET A 355 -2.59 -15.61 -24.31
C MET A 355 -1.12 -15.18 -24.50
N GLU A 356 -0.19 -16.13 -24.65
CA GLU A 356 1.23 -15.84 -24.92
C GLU A 356 1.39 -15.01 -26.19
N LYS A 357 0.74 -15.41 -27.29
CA LYS A 357 0.85 -14.76 -28.59
C LYS A 357 0.26 -13.35 -28.61
N LEU A 358 -0.79 -13.10 -27.84
CA LEU A 358 -1.50 -11.83 -27.83
C LEU A 358 -0.99 -10.87 -26.76
N GLY A 359 -0.26 -11.37 -25.77
CA GLY A 359 0.28 -10.59 -24.66
C GLY A 359 1.71 -10.98 -24.32
N THR A 360 2.00 -11.15 -23.04
CA THR A 360 3.33 -11.51 -22.55
C THR A 360 3.28 -12.68 -21.58
N SER A 361 4.40 -13.40 -21.49
CA SER A 361 4.66 -14.45 -20.51
C SER A 361 5.87 -14.09 -19.69
N ALA A 362 5.85 -14.39 -18.39
CA ALA A 362 7.02 -14.28 -17.52
C ALA A 362 8.13 -15.28 -17.86
N ASN A 363 7.94 -16.19 -18.83
CA ASN A 363 9.00 -17.05 -19.38
C ASN A 363 9.90 -17.70 -18.31
N ASN A 364 9.30 -18.35 -17.29
CA ASN A 364 9.94 -19.04 -16.14
C ASN A 364 10.44 -18.15 -14.98
N GLN A 365 10.32 -16.82 -15.10
CA GLN A 365 10.82 -15.88 -14.10
C GLN A 365 9.85 -15.68 -12.93
N ALA A 366 8.58 -16.03 -13.10
CA ALA A 366 7.57 -15.93 -12.04
C ALA A 366 7.71 -17.07 -11.04
N ARG A 367 7.70 -16.70 -9.76
CA ARG A 367 7.85 -17.62 -8.63
C ARG A 367 6.72 -17.47 -7.63
N THR A 368 6.36 -18.58 -7.01
CA THR A 368 5.47 -18.57 -5.83
C THR A 368 6.24 -18.30 -4.53
N VAL A 369 5.53 -18.31 -3.41
CA VAL A 369 6.09 -18.21 -2.07
C VAL A 369 7.09 -19.33 -1.78
N LEU A 370 8.03 -19.05 -0.88
CA LEU A 370 9.15 -19.93 -0.56
C LEU A 370 8.71 -21.36 -0.18
N HIS A 371 7.66 -21.49 0.63
CA HIS A 371 7.01 -22.76 0.92
C HIS A 371 5.79 -22.94 0.02
N THR A 372 5.90 -23.80 -1.00
CA THR A 372 4.80 -24.15 -1.92
C THR A 372 3.65 -24.81 -1.18
N VAL A 373 2.76 -24.01 -0.61
CA VAL A 373 1.55 -24.44 0.09
C VAL A 373 0.42 -23.53 -0.36
N SER A 374 -0.69 -24.10 -0.83
CA SER A 374 -1.73 -23.35 -1.53
C SER A 374 -2.30 -22.19 -0.70
N GLY A 375 -2.52 -22.37 0.60
CA GLY A 375 -3.05 -21.33 1.48
C GLY A 375 -2.18 -20.06 1.51
N PRO A 376 -0.90 -20.16 1.88
CA PRO A 376 0.08 -19.09 1.73
C PRO A 376 0.19 -18.52 0.30
N SER A 377 0.25 -19.38 -0.72
CA SER A 377 0.38 -18.96 -2.12
C SER A 377 -0.81 -18.13 -2.61
N TRP A 378 -2.04 -18.59 -2.39
CA TRP A 378 -3.25 -17.85 -2.73
C TRP A 378 -3.41 -16.57 -1.92
N THR A 379 -2.92 -16.56 -0.67
CA THR A 379 -2.85 -15.32 0.12
C THR A 379 -1.88 -14.34 -0.50
N ASN A 380 -0.74 -14.80 -1.01
CA ASN A 380 0.23 -13.97 -1.69
C ASN A 380 -0.34 -13.39 -3.00
N ILE A 381 -1.06 -14.20 -3.78
CA ILE A 381 -1.76 -13.73 -4.99
C ILE A 381 -2.84 -12.70 -4.66
N LEU A 382 -3.73 -13.01 -3.70
CA LEU A 382 -4.92 -12.21 -3.43
C LEU A 382 -4.64 -10.98 -2.58
N CYS A 383 -3.60 -11.00 -1.75
CA CYS A 383 -3.30 -9.96 -0.76
C CYS A 383 -1.90 -9.38 -0.91
N SER A 384 -1.06 -9.86 -1.83
CA SER A 384 0.34 -9.42 -1.95
C SER A 384 1.07 -9.45 -0.59
N MET A 385 0.81 -10.50 0.21
CA MET A 385 1.41 -10.69 1.52
C MET A 385 2.05 -12.07 1.55
N ASP A 386 3.30 -12.15 1.99
CA ASP A 386 3.96 -13.44 2.26
C ASP A 386 3.45 -14.03 3.59
N SER A 387 3.96 -15.20 3.95
CA SER A 387 3.58 -15.89 5.18
C SER A 387 3.93 -15.08 6.43
N ASP A 388 5.03 -14.35 6.43
CA ASP A 388 5.48 -13.55 7.58
C ASP A 388 4.56 -12.33 7.78
N ALA A 389 4.13 -11.69 6.69
CA ALA A 389 3.22 -10.57 6.74
C ALA A 389 1.78 -11.01 7.05
N SER A 390 1.32 -12.12 6.47
CA SER A 390 -0.08 -12.57 6.61
C SER A 390 -0.35 -13.40 7.87
N GLY A 391 0.68 -14.06 8.42
CA GLY A 391 0.53 -15.08 9.46
C GLY A 391 -0.08 -16.39 8.95
N ILE A 392 -0.16 -16.58 7.63
CA ILE A 392 -0.68 -17.79 6.99
C ILE A 392 0.49 -18.66 6.53
N HIS A 393 0.64 -19.82 7.17
CA HIS A 393 1.73 -20.77 6.89
C HIS A 393 1.22 -22.13 6.38
N ASP A 394 -0.10 -22.37 6.42
CA ASP A 394 -0.70 -23.64 6.03
C ASP A 394 -2.15 -23.49 5.52
N ASN A 395 -2.72 -24.62 5.07
CA ASN A 395 -4.10 -24.73 4.57
C ASN A 395 -5.16 -24.84 5.70
N GLY A 396 -4.73 -24.90 6.96
CA GLY A 396 -5.57 -25.01 8.15
C GLY A 396 -5.87 -23.67 8.82
N TRP A 397 -5.24 -22.59 8.35
CA TRP A 397 -5.39 -21.25 8.92
C TRP A 397 -6.86 -20.80 9.00
N LYS A 398 -7.16 -20.05 10.06
CA LYS A 398 -8.45 -19.41 10.30
C LYS A 398 -8.26 -17.97 10.79
N PRO A 399 -9.14 -17.05 10.42
CA PRO A 399 -8.97 -15.63 10.73
C PRO A 399 -9.04 -15.31 12.23
N PRO A 400 -8.00 -14.72 12.85
CA PRO A 400 -8.00 -14.35 14.27
C PRO A 400 -9.16 -13.43 14.67
N TYR A 401 -9.52 -12.50 13.78
CA TYR A 401 -10.63 -11.55 13.95
C TYR A 401 -12.04 -12.20 13.94
N ARG A 402 -12.14 -13.51 13.68
CA ARG A 402 -13.36 -14.31 13.84
C ARG A 402 -13.38 -15.12 15.15
N GLY A 403 -12.48 -14.82 16.09
CA GLY A 403 -12.39 -15.48 17.41
C GLY A 403 -11.43 -16.67 17.47
N TYR A 404 -10.65 -16.92 16.40
CA TYR A 404 -9.61 -17.96 16.37
C TYR A 404 -8.29 -17.41 16.90
N THR A 405 -8.21 -17.17 18.21
CA THR A 405 -7.13 -16.39 18.84
C THR A 405 -5.76 -17.07 18.88
N GLU A 406 -5.67 -18.34 18.50
CA GLU A 406 -4.43 -19.13 18.48
C GLU A 406 -3.55 -18.85 17.24
N ASN A 407 -4.13 -18.26 16.18
CA ASN A 407 -3.41 -18.01 14.93
C ASN A 407 -2.65 -16.68 14.94
N ILE A 408 -1.53 -16.65 14.20
CA ILE A 408 -0.70 -15.45 14.03
C ILE A 408 -1.53 -14.37 13.32
N SER A 409 -1.47 -13.16 13.85
CA SER A 409 -2.18 -12.01 13.29
C SER A 409 -1.42 -11.42 12.11
N PRO A 410 -2.11 -10.98 11.05
CA PRO A 410 -1.45 -10.30 9.94
C PRO A 410 -0.85 -8.96 10.42
N THR A 411 0.14 -8.46 9.69
CA THR A 411 0.77 -7.15 9.94
C THR A 411 -0.19 -5.98 9.72
N SER A 412 -1.29 -6.19 9.00
CA SER A 412 -2.43 -5.27 8.95
C SER A 412 -3.14 -5.11 10.31
N GLY A 413 -2.95 -6.08 11.22
CA GLY A 413 -3.32 -6.06 12.63
C GLY A 413 -4.37 -7.11 13.01
N LYS A 414 -4.39 -7.51 14.28
CA LYS A 414 -5.18 -8.63 14.83
C LYS A 414 -6.70 -8.56 14.60
N ASN A 415 -7.25 -7.35 14.53
CA ASN A 415 -8.69 -7.12 14.37
C ASN A 415 -9.07 -6.70 12.94
N PHE A 416 -8.10 -6.70 12.01
CA PHE A 416 -8.32 -6.27 10.64
C PHE A 416 -8.43 -7.48 9.71
N HIS A 417 -9.31 -7.37 8.71
CA HIS A 417 -9.36 -8.32 7.62
C HIS A 417 -8.06 -8.27 6.81
N LEU A 418 -7.74 -9.37 6.11
CA LEU A 418 -6.65 -9.34 5.13
C LEU A 418 -6.96 -8.30 4.04
N PRO A 419 -5.99 -7.46 3.65
CA PRO A 419 -6.17 -6.47 2.58
C PRO A 419 -6.15 -7.17 1.22
N THR A 420 -7.25 -7.83 0.85
CA THR A 420 -7.38 -8.49 -0.45
C THR A 420 -7.48 -7.48 -1.58
N MET A 421 -7.17 -7.87 -2.81
CA MET A 421 -7.35 -7.04 -4.01
C MET A 421 -8.79 -6.54 -4.17
N PHE A 422 -9.78 -7.32 -3.75
CA PHE A 422 -11.18 -6.90 -3.75
C PHE A 422 -11.44 -5.80 -2.71
N SER A 423 -10.88 -5.96 -1.51
CA SER A 423 -10.96 -4.94 -0.47
C SER A 423 -10.28 -3.64 -0.89
N GLN A 424 -9.12 -3.74 -1.57
CA GLN A 424 -8.38 -2.60 -2.06
C GLN A 424 -9.15 -1.88 -3.17
N ALA A 425 -9.67 -2.62 -4.16
CA ALA A 425 -10.52 -2.09 -5.20
C ALA A 425 -11.73 -1.33 -4.62
N LYS A 426 -12.49 -1.97 -3.73
CA LYS A 426 -13.67 -1.36 -3.09
C LYS A 426 -13.35 -0.19 -2.16
N SER A 427 -12.19 -0.19 -1.52
CA SER A 427 -11.76 0.94 -0.68
C SER A 427 -11.35 2.16 -1.51
N SER A 428 -10.81 1.93 -2.71
CA SER A 428 -10.36 2.98 -3.62
C SER A 428 -11.52 3.56 -4.43
N ASP A 429 -12.40 2.69 -4.95
CA ASP A 429 -13.59 3.06 -5.70
C ASP A 429 -14.69 2.01 -5.48
N VAL A 430 -15.76 2.43 -4.79
CA VAL A 430 -16.88 1.55 -4.44
C VAL A 430 -17.68 1.08 -5.66
N THR A 431 -17.62 1.82 -6.77
CA THR A 431 -18.38 1.52 -8.00
C THR A 431 -17.80 0.35 -8.78
N ILE A 432 -16.55 -0.04 -8.49
CA ILE A 432 -15.90 -1.17 -9.15
C ILE A 432 -16.65 -2.45 -8.82
N ARG A 433 -17.14 -3.15 -9.85
CA ARG A 433 -17.82 -4.44 -9.67
C ARG A 433 -16.82 -5.55 -9.41
N THR A 434 -16.95 -6.21 -8.29
CA THR A 434 -16.02 -7.23 -7.78
C THR A 434 -16.70 -8.58 -7.72
N ALA A 435 -16.04 -9.60 -8.26
CA ALA A 435 -16.57 -10.95 -8.27
C ALA A 435 -15.52 -12.03 -8.05
N PHE A 436 -15.91 -13.08 -7.32
CA PHE A 436 -15.05 -14.23 -7.05
C PHE A 436 -15.82 -15.55 -7.21
N PHE A 437 -15.35 -16.38 -8.14
CA PHE A 437 -15.89 -17.71 -8.44
C PHE A 437 -14.85 -18.75 -8.09
N TYR A 438 -15.15 -19.61 -7.11
CA TYR A 438 -14.17 -20.55 -6.56
C TYR A 438 -14.82 -21.83 -5.99
N SER A 439 -14.03 -22.90 -5.92
CA SER A 439 -14.48 -24.21 -5.44
C SER A 439 -13.82 -24.63 -4.12
N TRP A 440 -12.59 -24.15 -3.85
CA TRP A 440 -11.85 -24.54 -2.66
C TRP A 440 -12.32 -23.79 -1.39
N PRO A 441 -12.77 -24.49 -0.33
CA PRO A 441 -13.36 -23.84 0.84
C PRO A 441 -12.47 -22.86 1.59
N PHE A 442 -11.14 -22.97 1.50
CA PHE A 442 -10.20 -22.10 2.18
C PHE A 442 -10.32 -20.64 1.71
N LEU A 443 -10.51 -20.42 0.41
CA LEU A 443 -10.56 -19.09 -0.23
C LEU A 443 -11.70 -18.20 0.29
N ARG A 444 -12.68 -18.75 1.01
CA ARG A 444 -13.71 -17.96 1.69
C ARG A 444 -13.10 -16.97 2.70
N PHE A 445 -11.92 -17.27 3.24
CA PHE A 445 -11.21 -16.37 4.16
C PHE A 445 -10.57 -15.16 3.47
N HIS A 446 -10.61 -15.10 2.13
CA HIS A 446 -10.24 -13.96 1.30
C HIS A 446 -11.46 -13.36 0.59
N ALA A 447 -12.62 -14.01 0.69
CA ALA A 447 -13.91 -13.59 0.17
C ALA A 447 -14.79 -12.95 1.25
N SER A 448 -16.13 -12.94 1.10
CA SER A 448 -17.02 -12.22 2.02
C SER A 448 -17.01 -12.76 3.45
N TYR A 449 -16.61 -14.01 3.68
CA TYR A 449 -16.44 -14.54 5.04
C TYR A 449 -15.20 -13.93 5.72
N GLY A 450 -14.11 -13.74 4.99
CA GLY A 450 -12.89 -13.12 5.51
C GLY A 450 -12.90 -11.59 5.51
N ALA A 451 -13.51 -10.98 4.50
CA ALA A 451 -13.58 -9.55 4.26
C ALA A 451 -14.99 -9.14 3.80
N PRO A 452 -15.97 -9.03 4.72
CA PRO A 452 -17.35 -8.70 4.37
C PRO A 452 -17.49 -7.37 3.62
N GLY A 453 -18.38 -7.33 2.63
CA GLY A 453 -18.70 -6.12 1.86
C GLY A 453 -17.70 -5.77 0.75
N THR A 454 -16.79 -6.69 0.41
CA THR A 454 -15.76 -6.47 -0.62
C THR A 454 -16.07 -7.11 -1.98
N LEU A 455 -17.09 -7.98 -2.04
CA LEU A 455 -17.52 -8.67 -3.25
C LEU A 455 -18.99 -8.32 -3.55
N ASP A 456 -19.28 -7.88 -4.78
CA ASP A 456 -20.65 -7.71 -5.27
C ASP A 456 -21.26 -9.06 -5.69
N LYS A 457 -20.40 -9.98 -6.15
CA LYS A 457 -20.79 -11.33 -6.52
C LYS A 457 -19.81 -12.36 -5.97
N GLU A 458 -20.30 -13.27 -5.14
CA GLU A 458 -19.55 -14.42 -4.68
C GLU A 458 -20.30 -15.71 -5.01
N MET A 459 -19.63 -16.65 -5.66
CA MET A 459 -20.20 -17.96 -5.97
C MET A 459 -19.21 -19.06 -5.61
N ARG A 460 -19.59 -19.86 -4.61
CA ARG A 460 -18.82 -20.99 -4.10
C ARG A 460 -19.58 -22.30 -4.25
N MET A 461 -18.96 -23.31 -4.85
CA MET A 461 -19.49 -24.67 -4.92
C MET A 461 -18.52 -25.66 -4.28
N SER A 462 -19.03 -26.67 -3.59
CA SER A 462 -18.23 -27.75 -3.00
C SER A 462 -18.99 -29.08 -3.06
N GLY A 463 -18.27 -30.21 -3.03
CA GLY A 463 -18.89 -31.54 -2.92
C GLY A 463 -19.32 -32.18 -4.24
N ALA A 464 -18.81 -31.70 -5.38
CA ALA A 464 -18.89 -32.37 -6.68
C ALA A 464 -17.48 -32.82 -7.13
N SER A 465 -17.38 -33.54 -8.25
CA SER A 465 -16.06 -33.84 -8.84
C SER A 465 -15.37 -32.55 -9.29
N VAL A 466 -14.05 -32.49 -9.18
CA VAL A 466 -13.27 -31.28 -9.50
C VAL A 466 -13.50 -30.77 -10.92
N TYR A 467 -13.65 -31.67 -11.90
CA TYR A 467 -14.01 -31.31 -13.27
C TYR A 467 -15.40 -30.66 -13.39
N ALA A 468 -16.38 -31.14 -12.60
CA ALA A 468 -17.71 -30.53 -12.57
C ALA A 468 -17.70 -29.18 -11.83
N LEU A 469 -16.83 -29.01 -10.83
CA LEU A 469 -16.63 -27.74 -10.14
C LEU A 469 -16.03 -26.70 -11.09
N ASP A 470 -15.01 -27.05 -11.87
CA ASP A 470 -14.41 -26.12 -12.83
C ASP A 470 -15.41 -25.72 -13.93
N GLU A 471 -16.20 -26.66 -14.46
CA GLU A 471 -17.29 -26.37 -15.39
C GLU A 471 -18.36 -25.44 -14.81
N TRP A 472 -18.67 -25.62 -13.52
CA TRP A 472 -19.61 -24.75 -12.82
C TRP A 472 -19.04 -23.34 -12.59
N VAL A 473 -17.76 -23.23 -12.21
CA VAL A 473 -17.07 -21.95 -12.01
C VAL A 473 -17.06 -21.16 -13.31
N VAL A 474 -16.62 -21.77 -14.42
CA VAL A 474 -16.57 -21.07 -15.71
C VAL A 474 -17.97 -20.71 -16.21
N GLY A 475 -18.97 -21.60 -16.08
CA GLY A 475 -20.33 -21.33 -16.56
C GLY A 475 -21.01 -20.17 -15.83
N ASN A 476 -20.84 -20.07 -14.51
CA ASN A 476 -21.41 -18.96 -13.74
C ASN A 476 -20.61 -17.66 -13.92
N GLY A 477 -19.29 -17.76 -14.00
CA GLY A 477 -18.45 -16.58 -14.15
C GLY A 477 -18.55 -15.96 -15.55
N THR A 478 -18.62 -16.74 -16.62
CA THR A 478 -18.85 -16.17 -17.97
C THR A 478 -20.24 -15.54 -18.10
N ALA A 479 -21.27 -16.16 -17.51
CA ALA A 479 -22.60 -15.53 -17.45
C ALA A 479 -22.60 -14.19 -16.70
N TYR A 480 -21.77 -14.06 -15.66
CA TYR A 480 -21.57 -12.79 -14.95
C TYR A 480 -20.78 -11.78 -15.79
N LEU A 481 -19.72 -12.20 -16.49
CA LEU A 481 -18.94 -11.31 -17.37
C LEU A 481 -19.84 -10.63 -18.41
N LYS A 482 -20.72 -11.39 -19.07
CA LYS A 482 -21.70 -10.85 -20.04
C LYS A 482 -22.54 -9.72 -19.43
N ASN A 483 -22.97 -9.87 -18.17
CA ASN A 483 -23.73 -8.82 -17.49
C ASN A 483 -22.90 -7.59 -17.10
N VAL A 484 -21.62 -7.78 -16.76
CA VAL A 484 -20.74 -6.70 -16.31
C VAL A 484 -20.18 -5.89 -17.47
N PHE A 485 -19.96 -6.50 -18.62
CA PHE A 485 -19.47 -5.83 -19.81
C PHE A 485 -20.45 -4.80 -20.39
N ASP A 486 -21.74 -4.97 -20.13
CA ASP A 486 -22.78 -3.96 -20.42
C ASP A 486 -22.72 -2.72 -19.51
N SER A 487 -21.96 -2.78 -18.41
CA SER A 487 -21.85 -1.68 -17.45
C SER A 487 -20.85 -0.60 -17.92
N THR A 488 -21.06 0.64 -17.47
CA THR A 488 -20.06 1.71 -17.58
C THR A 488 -19.01 1.63 -16.48
N GLU A 489 -19.26 0.85 -15.42
CA GLU A 489 -18.37 0.72 -14.26
C GLU A 489 -17.17 -0.18 -14.55
N LYS A 490 -16.05 0.08 -13.87
CA LYS A 490 -14.88 -0.80 -13.87
C LYS A 490 -15.20 -2.13 -13.17
N SER A 491 -14.46 -3.19 -13.47
CA SER A 491 -14.65 -4.48 -12.77
C SER A 491 -13.37 -5.26 -12.49
N LEU A 492 -13.42 -6.08 -11.43
CA LEU A 492 -12.40 -7.04 -11.03
C LEU A 492 -13.06 -8.40 -10.79
N THR A 493 -12.80 -9.36 -11.68
CA THR A 493 -13.36 -10.72 -11.60
C THR A 493 -12.26 -11.75 -11.44
N PHE A 494 -12.39 -12.66 -10.49
CA PHE A 494 -11.43 -13.73 -10.24
C PHE A 494 -12.10 -15.10 -10.40
N PHE A 495 -11.46 -15.96 -11.19
CA PHE A 495 -11.80 -17.38 -11.37
C PHE A 495 -10.73 -18.24 -10.72
N TYR A 496 -11.16 -19.21 -9.91
CA TYR A 496 -10.27 -20.22 -9.32
C TYR A 496 -10.68 -21.63 -9.80
N PHE A 497 -9.70 -22.40 -10.25
CA PHE A 497 -9.85 -23.78 -10.74
C PHE A 497 -8.92 -24.74 -10.02
N ASP A 498 -9.42 -25.95 -9.73
CA ASP A 498 -8.79 -26.92 -8.79
C ASP A 498 -8.48 -28.29 -9.44
N SER A 499 -9.02 -28.58 -10.64
CA SER A 499 -8.90 -29.94 -11.20
C SER A 499 -7.47 -30.39 -11.46
N ILE A 500 -6.57 -29.46 -11.75
CA ILE A 500 -5.17 -29.74 -12.05
C ILE A 500 -4.40 -30.14 -10.80
N ASP A 501 -4.52 -29.39 -9.70
CA ASP A 501 -3.86 -29.72 -8.43
C ASP A 501 -4.30 -31.09 -7.91
N VAL A 502 -5.61 -31.34 -7.89
CA VAL A 502 -6.14 -32.65 -7.47
C VAL A 502 -5.65 -33.77 -8.39
N THR A 503 -5.51 -33.53 -9.70
CA THR A 503 -4.94 -34.52 -10.61
C THR A 503 -3.44 -34.74 -10.35
N GLY A 504 -2.68 -33.67 -10.08
CA GLY A 504 -1.25 -33.75 -9.72
C GLY A 504 -1.03 -34.58 -8.46
N HIS A 505 -1.84 -34.38 -7.42
CA HIS A 505 -1.80 -35.17 -6.20
C HIS A 505 -2.21 -36.64 -6.38
N THR A 506 -3.16 -36.92 -7.26
CA THR A 506 -3.70 -38.29 -7.40
C THR A 506 -2.95 -39.14 -8.42
N SER A 507 -2.48 -38.53 -9.50
CA SER A 507 -1.90 -39.23 -10.66
C SER A 507 -0.44 -38.86 -10.92
N GLY A 508 0.05 -37.81 -10.25
CA GLY A 508 1.42 -37.35 -10.34
C GLY A 508 1.61 -36.21 -11.33
N TRP A 509 2.43 -35.23 -10.95
CA TRP A 509 2.76 -34.06 -11.75
C TRP A 509 3.48 -34.45 -13.05
N CYS A 510 3.14 -33.77 -14.15
CA CYS A 510 3.70 -33.98 -15.49
C CYS A 510 3.51 -35.40 -16.09
N GLY A 511 2.69 -36.25 -15.46
CA GLY A 511 2.28 -37.55 -16.01
C GLY A 511 1.16 -37.43 -17.05
N GLU A 512 0.85 -38.54 -17.72
CA GLU A 512 -0.15 -38.57 -18.81
C GLU A 512 -1.53 -38.02 -18.38
N GLU A 513 -2.03 -38.42 -17.21
CA GLU A 513 -3.33 -37.95 -16.70
C GLU A 513 -3.29 -36.47 -16.30
N TYR A 514 -2.17 -35.98 -15.80
CA TYR A 514 -1.96 -34.57 -15.48
C TYR A 514 -1.96 -33.70 -16.75
N LEU A 515 -1.30 -34.16 -17.81
CA LEU A 515 -1.31 -33.50 -19.12
C LEU A 515 -2.72 -33.47 -19.74
N LYS A 516 -3.52 -34.53 -19.57
CA LYS A 516 -4.95 -34.52 -19.98
C LYS A 516 -5.78 -33.53 -19.15
N ALA A 517 -5.48 -33.37 -17.86
CA ALA A 517 -6.13 -32.35 -17.03
C ALA A 517 -5.79 -30.93 -17.51
N ILE A 518 -4.54 -30.70 -17.95
CA ILE A 518 -4.14 -29.44 -18.61
C ILE A 518 -4.92 -29.22 -19.90
N ASP A 519 -5.09 -30.24 -20.75
CA ASP A 519 -5.92 -30.12 -21.97
C ASP A 519 -7.36 -29.70 -21.62
N ASN A 520 -7.91 -30.23 -20.52
CA ASN A 520 -9.23 -29.83 -20.04
C ASN A 520 -9.27 -28.38 -19.52
N ILE A 521 -8.28 -27.95 -18.72
CA ILE A 521 -8.28 -26.57 -18.21
C ILE A 521 -8.10 -25.56 -19.34
N ASP A 522 -7.27 -25.86 -20.34
CA ASP A 522 -7.06 -24.96 -21.48
C ASP A 522 -8.37 -24.71 -22.22
N ARG A 523 -9.19 -25.75 -22.42
CA ARG A 523 -10.55 -25.63 -22.96
C ARG A 523 -11.46 -24.75 -22.09
N ILE A 524 -11.35 -24.86 -20.76
CA ILE A 524 -12.12 -24.04 -19.82
C ILE A 524 -11.69 -22.57 -19.89
N ILE A 525 -10.38 -22.31 -19.94
CA ILE A 525 -9.82 -20.96 -20.15
C ILE A 525 -10.30 -20.39 -21.48
N GLY A 526 -10.34 -21.21 -22.54
CA GLY A 526 -10.88 -20.84 -23.84
C GLY A 526 -12.29 -20.26 -23.75
N LYS A 527 -13.20 -20.85 -22.96
CA LYS A 527 -14.55 -20.31 -22.76
C LYS A 527 -14.56 -18.89 -22.17
N ILE A 528 -13.61 -18.57 -21.29
CA ILE A 528 -13.49 -17.21 -20.71
C ILE A 528 -13.00 -16.25 -21.79
N LEU A 529 -11.95 -16.63 -22.53
CA LEU A 529 -11.40 -15.80 -23.61
C LEU A 529 -12.43 -15.56 -24.72
N ASP A 530 -13.11 -16.62 -25.16
CA ASP A 530 -14.17 -16.55 -26.17
C ASP A 530 -15.33 -15.66 -25.70
N THR A 531 -15.70 -15.71 -24.42
CA THR A 531 -16.71 -14.78 -23.86
C THR A 531 -16.25 -13.33 -23.94
N ILE A 532 -14.97 -13.04 -23.72
CA ILE A 532 -14.45 -11.67 -23.83
C ILE A 532 -14.48 -11.21 -25.29
N ASP A 533 -14.16 -12.09 -26.24
CA ASP A 533 -14.16 -11.75 -27.66
C ASP A 533 -15.58 -11.59 -28.22
N GLU A 534 -16.50 -12.49 -27.85
CA GLU A 534 -17.90 -12.46 -28.30
C GLU A 534 -18.62 -11.18 -27.85
N GLU A 535 -18.22 -10.61 -26.72
CA GLU A 535 -18.75 -9.36 -26.17
C GLU A 535 -17.94 -8.13 -26.63
N GLU A 536 -16.98 -8.31 -27.54
CA GLU A 536 -16.11 -7.27 -28.12
C GLU A 536 -15.37 -6.44 -27.05
N LYS A 537 -14.88 -7.11 -26.00
CA LYS A 537 -14.24 -6.47 -24.82
C LYS A 537 -12.73 -6.68 -24.73
N GLU A 538 -12.08 -7.18 -25.76
CA GLU A 538 -10.65 -7.51 -25.74
C GLU A 538 -9.76 -6.29 -25.45
N GLU A 539 -10.10 -5.14 -26.04
CA GLU A 539 -9.34 -3.89 -25.88
C GLU A 539 -9.67 -3.16 -24.56
N GLU A 540 -10.73 -3.56 -23.85
CA GLU A 540 -11.12 -2.99 -22.55
C GLU A 540 -10.72 -3.89 -21.37
N THR A 541 -10.30 -5.13 -21.64
CA THR A 541 -10.14 -6.18 -20.62
C THR A 541 -8.71 -6.67 -20.49
N LEU A 542 -8.12 -6.46 -19.31
CA LEU A 542 -6.90 -7.14 -18.91
C LEU A 542 -7.23 -8.55 -18.42
N VAL A 543 -6.56 -9.55 -18.97
CA VAL A 543 -6.63 -10.94 -18.53
C VAL A 543 -5.27 -11.35 -17.98
N ILE A 544 -5.26 -11.81 -16.74
CA ILE A 544 -4.08 -12.33 -16.05
C ILE A 544 -4.33 -13.78 -15.70
N LEU A 545 -3.42 -14.69 -16.08
CA LEU A 545 -3.44 -16.08 -15.66
C LEU A 545 -2.20 -16.38 -14.83
N THR A 546 -2.39 -17.02 -13.68
CA THR A 546 -1.29 -17.49 -12.82
C THR A 546 -1.58 -18.83 -12.18
N SER A 547 -0.57 -19.37 -11.50
CA SER A 547 -0.70 -20.50 -10.59
C SER A 547 -0.14 -20.19 -9.21
N ASP A 548 -0.67 -20.86 -8.19
CA ASP A 548 -0.22 -20.75 -6.82
C ASP A 548 1.03 -21.60 -6.54
N HIS A 549 1.25 -22.70 -7.27
CA HIS A 549 2.51 -23.45 -7.24
C HIS A 549 2.64 -24.40 -8.43
N SER A 550 3.85 -24.93 -8.64
CA SER A 550 4.05 -26.17 -9.38
C SER A 550 4.18 -27.34 -8.39
N GLY A 551 4.39 -28.57 -8.86
CA GLY A 551 4.59 -29.71 -7.97
C GLY A 551 5.47 -30.79 -8.55
N ILE A 552 5.88 -31.71 -7.70
CA ILE A 552 6.78 -32.81 -8.05
C ILE A 552 6.28 -34.11 -7.46
N PHE A 553 6.43 -35.21 -8.19
CA PHE A 553 5.88 -36.51 -7.85
C PHE A 553 4.37 -36.40 -7.58
N TYR A 554 3.94 -36.42 -6.32
CA TYR A 554 2.54 -36.33 -5.89
C TYR A 554 2.30 -35.20 -4.88
N GLY A 555 3.24 -34.27 -4.74
CA GLY A 555 3.17 -33.21 -3.73
C GLY A 555 3.76 -31.90 -4.22
N HIS A 556 3.74 -30.89 -3.36
CA HIS A 556 4.14 -29.53 -3.74
C HIS A 556 5.66 -29.36 -3.90
N GLY A 557 6.49 -30.30 -3.41
CA GLY A 557 7.97 -30.22 -3.54
C GLY A 557 8.68 -29.23 -2.61
N GLN A 558 7.93 -28.40 -1.86
CA GLN A 558 8.43 -27.46 -0.86
C GLN A 558 9.47 -26.46 -1.42
N MET A 559 10.73 -26.53 -0.96
CA MET A 559 11.76 -25.51 -1.21
C MET A 559 12.53 -25.73 -2.54
N LEU A 560 12.06 -26.60 -3.43
CA LEU A 560 12.76 -26.86 -4.69
C LEU A 560 12.51 -25.74 -5.70
N ASP A 561 13.56 -25.28 -6.38
CA ASP A 561 13.45 -24.17 -7.34
C ASP A 561 12.51 -24.49 -8.52
N GLU A 562 12.46 -25.75 -8.95
CA GLU A 562 11.59 -26.19 -10.04
C GLU A 562 10.10 -26.12 -9.70
N VAL A 563 9.72 -26.38 -8.44
CA VAL A 563 8.31 -26.33 -8.02
C VAL A 563 7.86 -24.91 -7.64
N GLN A 564 8.80 -23.99 -7.46
CA GLN A 564 8.49 -22.59 -7.21
C GLN A 564 8.17 -21.83 -8.49
N ARG A 565 8.66 -22.29 -9.66
CA ARG A 565 8.38 -21.65 -10.94
C ARG A 565 6.92 -21.87 -11.34
N ILE A 566 6.25 -20.80 -11.73
CA ILE A 566 4.83 -20.81 -12.07
C ILE A 566 4.59 -20.10 -13.42
N PRO A 567 3.55 -20.49 -14.17
CA PRO A 567 3.12 -19.74 -15.33
C PRO A 567 2.52 -18.41 -14.88
N LEU A 568 2.90 -17.34 -15.57
CA LEU A 568 2.25 -16.03 -15.49
C LEU A 568 2.09 -15.49 -16.90
N LEU A 569 0.84 -15.35 -17.34
CA LEU A 569 0.45 -14.88 -18.66
C LEU A 569 -0.43 -13.63 -18.51
N ILE A 570 -0.13 -12.57 -19.25
CA ILE A 570 -0.87 -11.31 -19.18
C ILE A 570 -1.19 -10.85 -20.60
N LYS A 571 -2.46 -10.54 -20.90
CA LYS A 571 -2.90 -9.90 -22.14
C LYS A 571 -3.93 -8.81 -21.86
N GLY A 572 -4.03 -7.80 -22.74
CA GLY A 572 -5.05 -6.76 -22.63
C GLY A 572 -4.53 -5.38 -23.04
N PRO A 573 -5.28 -4.30 -22.74
CA PRO A 573 -4.90 -2.94 -23.08
C PRO A 573 -3.53 -2.57 -22.52
N GLY A 574 -2.75 -1.82 -23.31
CA GLY A 574 -1.39 -1.43 -22.96
C GLY A 574 -0.35 -2.55 -22.90
N VAL A 575 -0.70 -3.84 -22.86
CA VAL A 575 0.27 -4.94 -22.68
C VAL A 575 1.15 -5.11 -23.93
N ARG A 576 2.46 -5.24 -23.75
CA ARG A 576 3.43 -5.53 -24.81
C ARG A 576 3.36 -6.99 -25.19
N LYS A 577 3.50 -7.26 -26.49
CA LYS A 577 3.75 -8.61 -26.97
C LYS A 577 5.19 -9.00 -26.63
N ASP A 578 5.37 -10.19 -26.03
CA ASP A 578 6.68 -10.76 -25.70
C ASP A 578 7.57 -9.82 -24.85
N ALA A 579 6.99 -9.18 -23.84
CA ALA A 579 7.73 -8.32 -22.92
C ALA A 579 8.84 -9.09 -22.20
N LYS A 580 10.00 -8.47 -22.03
CA LYS A 580 11.09 -9.01 -21.21
C LYS A 580 11.04 -8.35 -19.84
N PHE A 581 10.96 -9.16 -18.79
CA PHE A 581 11.08 -8.70 -17.42
C PHE A 581 12.55 -8.73 -17.02
N THR A 582 13.02 -7.61 -16.47
CA THR A 582 14.40 -7.47 -15.97
C THR A 582 14.50 -7.77 -14.49
N LEU A 583 13.38 -7.68 -13.76
CA LEU A 583 13.29 -8.01 -12.34
C LEU A 583 12.66 -9.40 -12.12
N PRO A 584 13.01 -10.08 -11.01
CA PRO A 584 12.30 -11.28 -10.57
C PRO A 584 10.82 -10.99 -10.34
N ILE A 585 9.96 -11.95 -10.69
CA ILE A 585 8.52 -11.83 -10.54
C ILE A 585 8.04 -12.80 -9.46
N SER A 586 7.14 -12.33 -8.60
CA SER A 586 6.48 -13.13 -7.58
C SER A 586 4.96 -13.14 -7.75
N ASN A 587 4.31 -14.14 -7.18
CA ASN A 587 2.85 -14.14 -7.04
C ASN A 587 2.30 -12.89 -6.35
N GLY A 588 3.12 -12.26 -5.49
CA GLY A 588 2.77 -11.04 -4.78
C GLY A 588 2.58 -9.83 -5.71
N ASP A 589 3.13 -9.87 -6.91
CA ASP A 589 3.08 -8.77 -7.88
C ASP A 589 1.72 -8.68 -8.59
N LEU A 590 0.87 -9.72 -8.47
CA LEU A 590 -0.39 -9.81 -9.19
C LEU A 590 -1.43 -8.79 -8.72
N ALA A 591 -1.66 -8.70 -7.42
CA ALA A 591 -2.63 -7.76 -6.85
C ALA A 591 -2.24 -6.28 -7.13
N PRO A 592 -0.97 -5.85 -6.93
CA PRO A 592 -0.47 -4.55 -7.39
C PRO A 592 -0.75 -4.31 -8.88
N THR A 593 -0.37 -5.24 -9.76
CA THR A 593 -0.59 -5.12 -11.21
C THR A 593 -2.08 -4.96 -11.55
N ALA A 594 -2.96 -5.72 -10.92
CA ALA A 594 -4.41 -5.59 -11.11
C ALA A 594 -4.96 -4.23 -10.64
N MET A 595 -4.43 -3.66 -9.54
CA MET A 595 -4.82 -2.33 -9.09
C MET A 595 -4.33 -1.25 -10.05
N SER A 596 -3.06 -1.32 -10.46
CA SER A 596 -2.45 -0.39 -11.41
C SER A 596 -3.22 -0.36 -12.74
N ALA A 597 -3.59 -1.53 -13.26
CA ALA A 597 -4.42 -1.63 -14.46
C ALA A 597 -5.80 -0.97 -14.33
N LEU A 598 -6.38 -0.93 -13.13
CA LEU A 598 -7.63 -0.22 -12.85
C LEU A 598 -7.40 1.27 -12.51
N GLY A 599 -6.18 1.79 -12.58
CA GLY A 599 -5.84 3.16 -12.20
C GLY A 599 -5.86 3.39 -10.68
N LEU A 600 -5.69 2.33 -9.87
CA LEU A 600 -5.79 2.38 -8.41
C LEU A 600 -4.42 2.25 -7.74
N LYS A 601 -4.31 2.85 -6.56
CA LYS A 601 -3.09 2.77 -5.74
C LYS A 601 -3.00 1.43 -4.99
N HIS A 602 -1.77 0.98 -4.77
CA HIS A 602 -1.50 -0.23 -3.99
C HIS A 602 -1.80 -0.03 -2.50
N ASN A 603 -2.11 -1.14 -1.84
CA ASN A 603 -2.23 -1.14 -0.39
C ASN A 603 -0.84 -1.07 0.26
N LYS A 604 -0.69 -0.27 1.33
CA LYS A 604 0.59 -0.10 2.03
C LYS A 604 1.15 -1.37 2.70
N PHE A 605 0.31 -2.40 2.89
CA PHE A 605 0.72 -3.68 3.48
C PHE A 605 1.17 -4.70 2.43
N TRP A 606 1.03 -4.37 1.14
CA TRP A 606 1.41 -5.24 0.03
C TRP A 606 2.91 -5.14 -0.21
N VAL A 607 3.54 -6.30 -0.42
CA VAL A 607 5.00 -6.41 -0.62
C VAL A 607 5.40 -6.57 -2.09
N GLY A 608 4.45 -6.90 -2.96
CA GLY A 608 4.69 -7.03 -4.39
C GLY A 608 4.66 -5.70 -5.14
N ASN A 609 5.24 -5.72 -6.34
CA ASN A 609 5.34 -4.58 -7.24
C ASN A 609 4.38 -4.70 -8.41
N ASP A 610 4.05 -3.57 -9.04
CA ASP A 610 3.37 -3.59 -10.34
C ASP A 610 4.33 -4.10 -11.43
N LEU A 611 3.87 -5.04 -12.24
CA LEU A 611 4.57 -5.58 -13.41
C LEU A 611 4.51 -4.62 -14.60
N TRP A 612 4.88 -3.35 -14.40
CA TRP A 612 4.83 -2.30 -15.42
C TRP A 612 5.67 -2.65 -16.66
N GLU A 613 6.70 -3.49 -16.53
CA GLU A 613 7.47 -4.01 -17.66
C GLU A 613 6.60 -4.83 -18.64
N ALA A 614 5.45 -5.33 -18.22
CA ALA A 614 4.49 -5.95 -19.12
C ALA A 614 3.85 -4.93 -20.08
N TYR A 615 3.86 -3.63 -19.77
CA TYR A 615 3.09 -2.61 -20.49
C TYR A 615 3.94 -1.73 -21.42
N LYS A 616 3.29 -1.17 -22.44
CA LYS A 616 3.84 -0.13 -23.32
C LYS A 616 3.90 1.16 -22.51
N GLN A 617 5.04 1.82 -22.52
CA GLN A 617 5.15 3.18 -21.99
C GLN A 617 4.44 4.12 -22.97
N ILE A 618 3.44 4.85 -22.49
CA ILE A 618 2.71 5.87 -23.27
C ILE A 618 3.45 7.20 -23.16
#